data_AF-A0A6V7QMA6-F1
#
_entry.id   AF-A0A6V7QMA6-F1
#
_cell.length_a   1.000
_cell.length_b   1.000
_cell.length_c   1.000
_cell.angle_alpha   90.00
_cell.angle_beta   90.00
_cell.angle_gamma   90.00
#
_symmetry.space_group_name_H-M   'P 1'
#
loop_
_entity.id
_entity.type
_entity.pdbx_description
1 polymer ?
#
loop_
_entity_poly.entity_id
_entity_poly.type
_entity_poly.pdbx_seq_one_letter_code
_entity_poly.pdbx_strand_id
1 'polypeptide(L)'
;MEGLKRITDLHPSFMAMQYPILFPYGEDGFRLGIKYNEHSRRKVACRKNVTMREFYAYRIQNRISEGKTLIKGGKLFQQYLVDAFSCVEEERLDYIRRNQADLRSEIYKGIRDAVVAGDVDGNVIGKKIILPSSFTAGPRYMIQNYQDAISICRHCGHPDLFITFTCNTQWREIQNALLFIPGQRPEDRPDIVSRVFKIKVDALMADIKNGTYFGMPAAGMFAKNILKETYLYTIEFQKRGLPHVHILVWLQGKHRSVTPADIDLFISAEIPDKNTYTEEYQAVSKFMMHGPCDQQILEHRVWQKVIAQNIFRKNLSRTQ
;
A
#
# COMPACT_ATOMS: atom_id res chain seq x y z
N MET A 1 41.16 0.41 -28.79
CA MET A 1 39.90 -0.18 -28.30
C MET A 1 39.43 0.68 -27.15
N GLU A 2 38.21 1.23 -27.24
CA GLU A 2 37.62 1.91 -26.08
C GLU A 2 37.41 0.87 -24.97
N GLY A 3 37.86 1.19 -23.75
CA GLY A 3 37.78 0.28 -22.60
C GLY A 3 36.34 0.03 -22.10
N LEU A 4 36.23 -0.62 -20.94
CA LEU A 4 34.93 -0.87 -20.30
C LEU A 4 34.18 0.45 -20.06
N LYS A 5 32.95 0.55 -20.57
CA LYS A 5 32.06 1.69 -20.36
C LYS A 5 31.06 1.38 -19.25
N ARG A 6 30.93 2.27 -18.27
CA ARG A 6 29.88 2.17 -17.25
C ARG A 6 28.54 2.52 -17.87
N ILE A 7 27.54 1.68 -17.62
CA ILE A 7 26.18 1.86 -18.09
C ILE A 7 25.30 2.30 -16.92
N THR A 8 24.56 3.38 -17.11
CA THR A 8 23.63 3.93 -16.10
C THR A 8 22.26 3.28 -16.22
N ASP A 9 21.45 3.39 -15.17
CA ASP A 9 20.03 3.03 -15.11
C ASP A 9 19.16 3.70 -16.21
N LEU A 10 19.58 4.87 -16.71
CA LEU A 10 18.95 5.56 -17.84
C LEU A 10 19.26 5.00 -19.22
N HIS A 11 20.17 4.02 -19.31
CA HIS A 11 20.55 3.42 -20.60
C HIS A 11 19.57 2.29 -20.97
N PRO A 12 19.08 2.23 -22.22
CA PRO A 12 18.07 1.24 -22.61
C PRO A 12 18.50 -0.20 -22.35
N SER A 13 19.77 -0.54 -22.57
CA SER A 13 20.27 -1.90 -22.34
C SER A 13 20.44 -2.29 -20.85
N PHE A 14 20.27 -1.38 -19.89
CA PHE A 14 20.59 -1.61 -18.47
C PHE A 14 19.91 -2.88 -17.91
N MET A 15 18.59 -2.97 -18.04
CA MET A 15 17.82 -4.11 -17.53
C MET A 15 18.09 -5.40 -18.32
N ALA A 16 18.28 -5.30 -19.63
CA ALA A 16 18.52 -6.47 -20.47
C ALA A 16 19.89 -7.12 -20.20
N MET A 17 20.93 -6.32 -19.94
CA MET A 17 22.25 -6.86 -19.57
C MET A 17 22.27 -7.44 -18.16
N GLN A 18 21.50 -6.87 -17.23
CA GLN A 18 21.37 -7.41 -15.88
C GLN A 18 20.55 -8.70 -15.85
N TYR A 19 19.55 -8.80 -16.72
CA TYR A 19 18.63 -9.95 -16.79
C TYR A 19 18.53 -10.58 -18.19
N PRO A 20 19.62 -11.14 -18.76
CA PRO A 20 19.59 -11.69 -20.12
C PRO A 20 18.54 -12.80 -20.33
N ILE A 21 18.23 -13.56 -19.27
CA ILE A 21 17.22 -14.62 -19.31
C ILE A 21 15.79 -14.04 -19.42
N LEU A 22 15.53 -12.88 -18.81
CA LEU A 22 14.23 -12.21 -18.91
C LEU A 22 14.08 -11.45 -20.24
N PHE A 23 15.20 -11.08 -20.86
CA PHE A 23 15.29 -10.26 -22.07
C PHE A 23 16.20 -10.94 -23.12
N PRO A 24 15.78 -12.10 -23.67
CA PRO A 24 16.62 -12.92 -24.55
C PRO A 24 16.96 -12.24 -25.88
N TYR A 25 16.21 -11.19 -26.26
CA TYR A 25 16.45 -10.43 -27.48
C TYR A 25 17.15 -9.09 -27.22
N GLY A 26 17.58 -8.84 -25.98
CA GLY A 26 18.21 -7.58 -25.61
C GLY A 26 17.24 -6.39 -25.66
N GLU A 27 15.97 -6.60 -25.30
CA GLU A 27 14.92 -5.60 -25.44
C GLU A 27 15.26 -4.29 -24.73
N ASP A 28 14.95 -3.17 -25.40
CA ASP A 28 15.15 -1.83 -24.85
C ASP A 28 14.35 -1.62 -23.55
N GLY A 29 15.07 -1.28 -22.49
CA GLY A 29 14.57 -0.75 -21.24
C GLY A 29 14.22 0.74 -21.31
N PHE A 30 14.13 1.36 -20.13
CA PHE A 30 13.81 2.79 -20.03
C PHE A 30 14.94 3.65 -20.62
N ARG A 31 14.54 4.76 -21.24
CA ARG A 31 15.43 5.86 -21.62
C ARG A 31 14.69 7.19 -21.52
N LEU A 32 15.43 8.27 -21.35
CA LEU A 32 14.84 9.60 -21.40
C LEU A 32 14.27 9.92 -22.79
N GLY A 33 13.22 10.73 -22.82
CA GLY A 33 12.64 11.23 -24.07
C GLY A 33 11.59 10.32 -24.75
N ILE A 34 11.22 9.19 -24.13
CA ILE A 34 10.10 8.34 -24.61
C ILE A 34 8.83 9.19 -24.63
N LYS A 35 8.25 9.41 -25.82
CA LYS A 35 7.03 10.21 -25.99
C LYS A 35 5.79 9.42 -25.61
N TYR A 36 4.78 10.10 -25.07
CA TYR A 36 3.45 9.51 -25.00
C TYR A 36 2.89 9.32 -26.41
N ASN A 37 2.03 8.30 -26.55
CA ASN A 37 1.29 8.11 -27.80
C ASN A 37 0.26 9.24 -27.96
N GLU A 38 0.43 10.05 -29.01
CA GLU A 38 -0.44 11.20 -29.34
C GLU A 38 -1.89 10.80 -29.63
N HIS A 39 -2.13 9.53 -29.99
CA HIS A 39 -3.48 8.98 -30.25
C HIS A 39 -4.20 8.51 -28.96
N SER A 40 -3.58 8.65 -27.79
CA SER A 40 -4.22 8.30 -26.52
C SER A 40 -5.32 9.30 -26.18
N ARG A 41 -6.54 8.81 -25.91
CA ARG A 41 -7.69 9.63 -25.46
C ARG A 41 -7.44 10.37 -24.13
N ARG A 42 -6.36 10.05 -23.40
CA ARG A 42 -5.92 10.80 -22.22
C ARG A 42 -5.02 11.95 -22.65
N LYS A 43 -5.55 13.18 -22.65
CA LYS A 43 -4.72 14.40 -22.61
C LYS A 43 -3.91 14.38 -21.30
N VAL A 44 -2.65 13.98 -21.36
CA VAL A 44 -1.69 14.27 -20.27
C VAL A 44 -1.35 15.75 -20.40
N ALA A 45 -2.16 16.60 -19.78
CA ALA A 45 -2.21 18.04 -20.05
C ALA A 45 -0.89 18.80 -19.79
N CYS A 46 0.12 18.18 -19.16
CA CYS A 46 1.36 18.89 -18.75
C CYS A 46 2.68 18.15 -19.09
N ARG A 47 2.69 16.83 -19.31
CA ARG A 47 3.92 16.05 -19.56
C ARG A 47 3.93 15.45 -20.97
N LYS A 48 5.04 15.66 -21.70
CA LYS A 48 5.26 15.16 -23.07
C LYS A 48 5.96 13.80 -23.13
N ASN A 49 6.67 13.42 -22.07
CA ASN A 49 7.47 12.20 -22.02
C ASN A 49 7.01 11.28 -20.87
N VAL A 50 7.16 9.98 -21.08
CA VAL A 50 6.91 8.91 -20.11
C VAL A 50 7.97 8.97 -19.00
N THR A 51 7.55 8.84 -17.75
CA THR A 51 8.45 8.73 -16.60
C THR A 51 8.92 7.29 -16.39
N MET A 52 10.06 7.08 -15.73
CA MET A 52 10.57 5.73 -15.47
C MET A 52 9.56 4.87 -14.69
N ARG A 53 8.88 5.48 -13.71
CA ARG A 53 7.80 4.83 -12.95
C ARG A 53 6.67 4.35 -13.85
N GLU A 54 6.21 5.19 -14.79
CA GLU A 54 5.14 4.82 -15.73
C GLU A 54 5.61 3.73 -16.69
N PHE A 55 6.87 3.78 -17.14
CA PHE A 55 7.45 2.75 -17.98
C PHE A 55 7.46 1.39 -17.29
N TYR A 56 8.02 1.27 -16.08
CA TYR A 56 8.03 -0.01 -15.37
C TYR A 56 6.62 -0.47 -14.98
N ALA A 57 5.76 0.43 -14.50
CA ALA A 57 4.37 0.11 -14.20
C ALA A 57 3.61 -0.42 -15.43
N TYR A 58 3.96 0.07 -16.64
CA TYR A 58 3.47 -0.45 -17.90
C TYR A 58 4.07 -1.83 -18.21
N ARG A 59 5.39 -2.03 -18.10
CA ARG A 59 6.08 -3.29 -18.47
C ARG A 59 5.66 -4.50 -17.63
N ILE A 60 5.31 -4.31 -16.37
CA ILE A 60 4.94 -5.42 -15.46
C ILE A 60 3.48 -5.89 -15.63
N GLN A 61 2.68 -5.24 -16.49
CA GLN A 61 1.31 -5.65 -16.76
C GLN A 61 1.26 -6.86 -17.71
N ASN A 62 0.30 -7.75 -17.46
CA ASN A 62 -0.05 -8.78 -18.43
C ASN A 62 -0.85 -8.15 -19.59
N ARG A 63 -0.40 -8.36 -20.82
CA ARG A 63 -1.09 -7.93 -22.05
C ARG A 63 -1.16 -9.10 -23.03
N ILE A 64 -2.30 -9.23 -23.71
CA ILE A 64 -2.59 -10.37 -24.60
C ILE A 64 -1.60 -10.44 -25.77
N SER A 65 -1.20 -9.28 -26.31
CA SER A 65 -0.34 -9.14 -27.49
C SER A 65 1.16 -9.03 -27.17
N GLU A 66 1.58 -9.26 -25.92
CA GLU A 66 2.99 -9.13 -25.52
C GLU A 66 3.56 -10.44 -24.96
N GLY A 67 4.87 -10.61 -25.10
CA GLY A 67 5.60 -11.74 -24.51
C GLY A 67 5.47 -11.78 -22.99
N LYS A 68 5.22 -12.97 -22.45
CA LYS A 68 5.00 -13.20 -21.01
C LYS A 68 6.28 -13.57 -20.25
N THR A 69 7.44 -13.55 -20.90
CA THR A 69 8.74 -13.99 -20.34
C THR A 69 9.05 -13.31 -19.02
N LEU A 70 8.95 -11.98 -18.98
CA LEU A 70 9.22 -11.17 -17.79
C LEU A 70 8.40 -11.62 -16.58
N ILE A 71 7.06 -11.64 -16.72
CA ILE A 71 6.14 -11.97 -15.62
C ILE A 71 6.12 -13.46 -15.28
N LYS A 72 6.64 -14.33 -16.15
CA LYS A 72 6.86 -15.77 -15.86
C LYS A 72 8.17 -16.05 -15.12
N GLY A 73 9.00 -15.04 -14.88
CA GLY A 73 10.33 -15.19 -14.26
C GLY A 73 10.34 -15.62 -12.78
N GLY A 74 9.18 -15.70 -12.10
CA GLY A 74 9.09 -16.15 -10.71
C GLY A 74 9.98 -15.31 -9.76
N LYS A 75 10.91 -15.96 -9.04
CA LYS A 75 11.87 -15.25 -8.18
C LYS A 75 12.75 -14.24 -8.94
N LEU A 76 13.11 -14.53 -10.20
CA LEU A 76 13.90 -13.60 -11.00
C LEU A 76 13.08 -12.35 -11.36
N PHE A 77 11.77 -12.52 -11.57
CA PHE A 77 10.84 -11.39 -11.74
C PHE A 77 10.74 -10.56 -10.45
N GLN A 78 10.69 -11.18 -9.28
CA GLN A 78 10.69 -10.45 -8.00
C GLN A 78 11.95 -9.60 -7.85
N GLN A 79 13.12 -10.14 -8.19
CA GLN A 79 14.37 -9.39 -8.16
C GLN A 79 14.36 -8.22 -9.16
N TYR A 80 13.88 -8.48 -10.39
CA TYR A 80 13.68 -7.43 -11.39
C TYR A 80 12.80 -6.28 -10.87
N LEU A 81 11.72 -6.58 -10.14
CA LEU A 81 10.86 -5.55 -9.56
C LEU A 81 11.58 -4.68 -8.53
N VAL A 82 12.44 -5.27 -7.70
CA VAL A 82 13.25 -4.55 -6.70
C VAL A 82 14.25 -3.63 -7.39
N ASP A 83 14.94 -4.13 -8.43
CA ASP A 83 15.90 -3.32 -9.19
C ASP A 83 15.21 -2.20 -9.97
N ALA A 84 14.06 -2.50 -10.59
CA ALA A 84 13.24 -1.50 -11.28
C ALA A 84 12.76 -0.40 -10.32
N PHE A 85 12.32 -0.78 -9.11
CA PHE A 85 11.99 0.19 -8.07
C PHE A 85 13.21 1.01 -7.65
N SER A 86 14.37 0.39 -7.50
CA SER A 86 15.62 1.08 -7.15
C SER A 86 16.04 2.10 -8.20
N CYS A 87 15.88 1.79 -9.49
CA CYS A 87 16.12 2.76 -10.58
C CYS A 87 15.17 3.95 -10.49
N VAL A 88 13.88 3.70 -10.20
CA VAL A 88 12.88 4.77 -10.03
C VAL A 88 13.22 5.65 -8.83
N GLU A 89 13.68 5.07 -7.72
CA GLU A 89 14.11 5.84 -6.55
C GLU A 89 15.39 6.63 -6.81
N GLU A 90 16.37 6.06 -7.54
CA GLU A 90 17.56 6.78 -7.96
C GLU A 90 17.19 7.99 -8.84
N GLU A 91 16.30 7.84 -9.82
CA GLU A 91 15.80 8.96 -10.64
C GLU A 91 15.20 10.08 -9.76
N ARG A 92 14.41 9.73 -8.74
CA ARG A 92 13.82 10.70 -7.80
C ARG A 92 14.88 11.40 -6.96
N LEU A 93 15.86 10.65 -6.45
CA LEU A 93 16.97 11.20 -5.67
C LEU A 93 17.85 12.12 -6.52
N ASP A 94 18.12 11.73 -7.76
CA ASP A 94 18.85 12.53 -8.75
C ASP A 94 18.13 13.85 -9.03
N TYR A 95 16.81 13.80 -9.20
CA TYR A 95 16.01 15.01 -9.34
C TYR A 95 16.15 15.91 -8.11
N ILE A 96 15.99 15.38 -6.91
CA ILE A 96 16.14 16.16 -5.66
C ILE A 96 17.55 16.76 -5.56
N ARG A 97 18.58 16.00 -5.91
CA ARG A 97 19.99 16.42 -5.91
C ARG A 97 20.24 17.59 -6.87
N ARG A 98 19.69 17.53 -8.08
CA ARG A 98 19.89 18.55 -9.12
C ARG A 98 19.05 19.81 -8.91
N ASN A 99 17.90 19.70 -8.25
CA ASN A 99 16.96 20.80 -8.05
C ASN A 99 16.99 21.36 -6.60
N GLN A 100 18.07 21.13 -5.84
CA GLN A 100 18.20 21.63 -4.47
C GLN A 100 17.98 23.14 -4.35
N ALA A 101 18.37 23.92 -5.36
CA ALA A 101 18.21 25.38 -5.33
C ALA A 101 16.74 25.82 -5.37
N ASP A 102 15.88 25.10 -6.09
CA ASP A 102 14.45 25.40 -6.20
C ASP A 102 13.67 24.84 -5.01
N LEU A 103 14.15 23.71 -4.46
CA LEU A 103 13.62 23.08 -3.25
C LEU A 103 14.01 23.86 -1.95
N ARG A 104 14.82 24.93 -2.05
CA ARG A 104 15.35 25.73 -0.92
C ARG A 104 14.30 26.45 -0.07
N SER A 105 13.04 26.53 -0.46
CA SER A 105 12.00 27.12 0.40
C SER A 105 11.73 26.28 1.67
N GLU A 106 11.93 24.96 1.62
CA GLU A 106 11.81 24.07 2.80
C GLU A 106 13.06 24.09 3.71
N ILE A 107 14.18 24.63 3.22
CA ILE A 107 15.51 24.60 3.87
C ILE A 107 15.61 25.55 5.07
N TYR A 108 14.83 26.63 5.12
CA TYR A 108 14.85 27.56 6.26
C TYR A 108 14.41 26.91 7.59
N LYS A 109 13.57 25.86 7.55
CA LYS A 109 13.28 25.02 8.73
C LYS A 109 14.42 24.03 9.02
N GLY A 110 15.00 23.43 7.98
CA GLY A 110 16.09 22.45 8.13
C GLY A 110 17.42 23.03 8.63
N ILE A 111 17.73 24.30 8.33
CA ILE A 111 18.88 25.01 8.91
C ILE A 111 18.69 25.19 10.42
N ARG A 112 17.47 25.55 10.86
CA ARG A 112 17.14 25.61 12.29
C ARG A 112 17.35 24.24 12.95
N ASP A 113 16.93 23.14 12.32
CA ASP A 113 17.14 21.78 12.85
C ASP A 113 18.64 21.41 12.96
N ALA A 114 19.45 21.75 11.95
CA ALA A 114 20.90 21.47 11.96
C ALA A 114 21.65 22.31 13.00
N VAL A 115 21.25 23.57 13.18
CA VAL A 115 21.78 24.46 14.23
C VAL A 115 21.37 23.94 15.62
N VAL A 116 20.14 23.43 15.80
CA VAL A 116 19.67 22.83 17.06
C VAL A 116 20.39 21.51 17.37
N ALA A 117 20.79 20.74 16.36
CA ALA A 117 21.60 19.52 16.50
C ALA A 117 23.09 19.78 16.79
N GLY A 118 23.55 21.03 16.80
CA GLY A 118 24.93 21.38 17.14
C GLY A 118 25.94 21.18 15.99
N ASP A 119 25.50 21.10 14.74
CA ASP A 119 26.39 21.09 13.56
C ASP A 119 26.99 22.49 13.36
N VAL A 120 28.09 22.80 14.05
CA VAL A 120 28.79 24.12 14.00
C VAL A 120 29.93 24.20 12.98
N ASP A 121 30.30 23.09 12.33
CA ASP A 121 31.46 23.06 11.45
C ASP A 121 31.09 23.29 9.98
N GLY A 122 31.29 24.53 9.50
CA GLY A 122 30.96 24.98 8.15
C GLY A 122 31.74 24.29 7.02
N ASN A 123 32.87 23.64 7.34
CA ASN A 123 33.77 23.02 6.34
C ASN A 123 33.50 21.52 6.13
N VAL A 124 32.76 20.86 7.03
CA VAL A 124 32.27 19.47 6.83
C VAL A 124 31.00 19.46 5.96
N ILE A 125 30.47 20.64 5.65
CA ILE A 125 29.30 20.86 4.79
C ILE A 125 29.72 20.80 3.31
N GLY A 126 30.20 19.64 2.85
CA GLY A 126 29.98 19.28 1.45
C GLY A 126 28.48 19.44 1.15
N LYS A 127 28.10 19.99 -0.01
CA LYS A 127 26.70 20.36 -0.36
C LYS A 127 25.68 19.36 0.21
N LYS A 128 25.11 19.65 1.38
CA LYS A 128 24.20 18.76 2.11
C LYS A 128 22.92 18.69 1.26
N ILE A 129 22.74 17.59 0.53
CA ILE A 129 21.50 17.33 -0.19
C ILE A 129 20.45 17.04 0.88
N ILE A 130 19.49 17.94 1.04
CA ILE A 130 18.41 17.76 2.00
C ILE A 130 17.26 17.08 1.27
N LEU A 131 16.85 15.91 1.77
CA LEU A 131 15.66 15.24 1.30
C LEU A 131 14.42 15.95 1.86
N PRO A 132 13.49 16.40 1.01
CA PRO A 132 12.25 17.06 1.44
C PRO A 132 11.31 16.05 2.13
N SER A 133 10.32 16.54 2.86
CA SER A 133 9.30 15.66 3.47
C SER A 133 8.37 15.01 2.43
N SER A 134 8.34 15.54 1.20
CA SER A 134 7.67 14.92 0.05
C SER A 134 8.37 13.65 -0.46
N PHE A 135 9.62 13.38 -0.04
CA PHE A 135 10.31 12.14 -0.35
C PHE A 135 9.81 11.00 0.55
N THR A 136 8.91 10.19 0.00
CA THR A 136 8.27 9.05 0.66
C THR A 136 9.30 8.13 1.32
N ALA A 137 8.99 7.65 2.53
CA ALA A 137 9.86 6.79 3.35
C ALA A 137 11.18 7.43 3.83
N GLY A 138 11.46 8.70 3.50
CA GLY A 138 12.58 9.45 4.08
C GLY A 138 12.35 9.84 5.54
N PRO A 139 13.42 10.21 6.29
CA PRO A 139 13.29 10.61 7.70
C PRO A 139 12.31 11.77 7.93
N ARG A 140 12.37 12.82 7.10
CA ARG A 140 11.45 13.97 7.22
C ARG A 140 10.01 13.61 6.90
N TYR A 141 9.78 12.73 5.92
CA TYR A 141 8.45 12.20 5.61
C TYR A 141 7.85 11.48 6.82
N MET A 142 8.63 10.60 7.45
CA MET A 142 8.18 9.85 8.64
C MET A 142 7.91 10.77 9.83
N ILE A 143 8.80 11.73 10.10
CA ILE A 143 8.62 12.71 11.19
C ILE A 143 7.39 13.57 10.94
N GLN A 144 7.17 14.06 9.70
CA GLN A 144 6.00 14.86 9.38
C GLN A 144 4.71 14.06 9.59
N ASN A 145 4.62 12.82 9.06
CA ASN A 145 3.43 11.99 9.26
C ASN A 145 3.16 11.70 10.75
N TYR A 146 4.22 11.51 11.54
CA TYR A 146 4.09 11.35 12.99
C TYR A 146 3.56 12.63 13.66
N GLN A 147 4.11 13.80 13.31
CA GLN A 147 3.66 15.08 13.84
C GLN A 147 2.21 15.38 13.45
N ASP A 148 1.81 15.08 12.22
CA ASP A 148 0.44 15.22 11.73
C ASP A 148 -0.50 14.30 12.53
N ALA A 149 -0.11 13.03 12.74
CA ALA A 149 -0.88 12.09 13.55
C ALA A 149 -1.04 12.55 15.01
N ILE A 150 0.03 13.02 15.65
CA ILE A 150 -0.03 13.56 17.02
C ILE A 150 -0.90 14.82 17.07
N SER A 151 -0.84 15.69 16.06
CA SER A 151 -1.66 16.89 15.98
C SER A 151 -3.15 16.55 15.89
N ILE A 152 -3.50 15.54 15.09
CA ILE A 152 -4.86 14.99 15.02
C ILE A 152 -5.28 14.41 16.37
N CYS A 153 -4.45 13.59 17.02
CA CYS A 153 -4.74 13.05 18.35
C CYS A 153 -4.92 14.15 19.42
N ARG A 154 -4.15 15.24 19.36
CA ARG A 154 -4.30 16.37 20.29
C ARG A 154 -5.60 17.14 20.05
N HIS A 155 -6.01 17.30 18.80
CA HIS A 155 -7.23 18.02 18.44
C HIS A 155 -8.49 17.18 18.67
N CYS A 156 -8.48 15.95 18.18
CA CYS A 156 -9.63 15.06 18.19
C CYS A 156 -9.69 14.18 19.45
N GLY A 157 -8.62 14.05 20.22
CA GLY A 157 -8.47 13.10 21.33
C GLY A 157 -7.99 11.72 20.86
N HIS A 158 -8.12 10.69 21.71
CA HIS A 158 -7.75 9.33 21.31
C HIS A 158 -8.67 8.80 20.19
N PRO A 159 -8.16 7.94 19.30
CA PRO A 159 -8.99 7.23 18.31
C PRO A 159 -9.95 6.28 19.02
N ASP A 160 -11.11 6.04 18.40
CA ASP A 160 -12.17 5.19 18.94
C ASP A 160 -12.05 3.74 18.43
N LEU A 161 -11.60 3.57 17.19
CA LEU A 161 -11.37 2.25 16.58
C LEU A 161 -9.95 2.10 16.05
N PHE A 162 -9.39 0.92 16.27
CA PHE A 162 -8.17 0.45 15.62
C PHE A 162 -8.48 -0.80 14.79
N ILE A 163 -8.41 -0.66 13.47
CA ILE A 163 -8.76 -1.71 12.52
C ILE A 163 -7.48 -2.21 11.86
N THR A 164 -7.28 -3.52 11.90
CA THR A 164 -6.23 -4.18 11.10
C THR A 164 -6.89 -4.96 9.97
N PHE A 165 -6.43 -4.74 8.74
CA PHE A 165 -6.87 -5.49 7.57
C PHE A 165 -5.66 -6.08 6.85
N THR A 166 -5.64 -7.41 6.77
CA THR A 166 -4.52 -8.18 6.22
C THR A 166 -4.90 -8.74 4.85
N CYS A 167 -3.98 -8.66 3.90
CA CYS A 167 -4.17 -9.25 2.58
C CYS A 167 -4.31 -10.77 2.67
N ASN A 168 -5.17 -11.34 1.81
CA ASN A 168 -5.37 -12.77 1.68
C ASN A 168 -5.12 -13.20 0.24
N THR A 169 -4.14 -14.07 0.02
CA THR A 169 -3.80 -14.57 -1.32
C THR A 169 -4.89 -15.44 -1.94
N GLN A 170 -5.81 -15.97 -1.13
CA GLN A 170 -6.94 -16.79 -1.58
C GLN A 170 -8.11 -15.98 -2.13
N TRP A 171 -8.01 -14.64 -2.18
CA TRP A 171 -9.03 -13.82 -2.81
C TRP A 171 -9.24 -14.20 -4.28
N ARG A 172 -10.52 -14.30 -4.67
CA ARG A 172 -10.95 -14.71 -6.01
C ARG A 172 -10.30 -13.86 -7.10
N GLU A 173 -10.14 -12.56 -6.88
CA GLU A 173 -9.51 -11.64 -7.84
C GLU A 173 -8.03 -11.98 -8.07
N ILE A 174 -7.30 -12.40 -7.03
CA ILE A 174 -5.91 -12.85 -7.16
C ILE A 174 -5.89 -14.18 -7.90
N GLN A 175 -6.69 -15.16 -7.45
CA GLN A 175 -6.74 -16.48 -8.07
C GLN A 175 -7.11 -16.40 -9.56
N ASN A 176 -8.16 -15.64 -9.90
CA ASN A 176 -8.57 -15.40 -11.28
C ASN A 176 -7.48 -14.71 -12.11
N ALA A 177 -6.76 -13.75 -11.54
CA ALA A 177 -5.68 -13.07 -12.24
C ALA A 177 -4.48 -14.00 -12.53
N LEU A 178 -4.23 -14.98 -11.67
CA LEU A 178 -3.19 -16.00 -11.89
C LEU A 178 -3.59 -17.02 -12.97
N LEU A 179 -4.89 -17.31 -13.14
CA LEU A 179 -5.37 -18.24 -14.18
C LEU A 179 -5.01 -17.81 -15.61
N PHE A 180 -4.76 -16.52 -15.86
CA PHE A 180 -4.31 -16.04 -17.19
C PHE A 180 -2.93 -16.58 -17.60
N ILE A 181 -2.13 -17.03 -16.63
CA ILE A 181 -0.80 -17.61 -16.84
C ILE A 181 -0.67 -18.86 -15.94
N PRO A 182 -0.94 -20.06 -16.49
CA PRO A 182 -0.88 -21.30 -15.72
C PRO A 182 0.47 -21.50 -15.02
N GLY A 183 0.41 -22.05 -13.80
CA GLY A 183 1.58 -22.40 -12.99
C GLY A 183 2.11 -21.26 -12.11
N GLN A 184 1.53 -20.06 -12.13
CA GLN A 184 1.91 -18.97 -11.22
C GLN A 184 1.31 -19.16 -9.84
N ARG A 185 2.11 -18.88 -8.80
CA ARG A 185 1.63 -18.76 -7.42
C ARG A 185 1.49 -17.29 -7.02
N PRO A 186 0.71 -16.95 -5.99
CA PRO A 186 0.59 -15.58 -5.50
C PRO A 186 1.94 -14.95 -5.17
N GLU A 187 2.88 -15.71 -4.60
CA GLU A 187 4.23 -15.23 -4.31
C GLU A 187 4.99 -14.79 -5.58
N ASP A 188 4.75 -15.43 -6.72
CA ASP A 188 5.43 -15.13 -7.98
C ASP A 188 4.91 -13.82 -8.62
N ARG A 189 3.77 -13.30 -8.15
CA ARG A 189 3.09 -12.09 -8.66
C ARG A 189 2.77 -11.07 -7.57
N PRO A 190 3.79 -10.51 -6.88
CA PRO A 190 3.58 -9.54 -5.82
C PRO A 190 2.89 -8.25 -6.32
N ASP A 191 3.02 -7.93 -7.61
CA ASP A 191 2.34 -6.81 -8.27
C ASP A 191 0.81 -6.98 -8.34
N ILE A 192 0.31 -8.21 -8.50
CA ILE A 192 -1.12 -8.54 -8.46
C ILE A 192 -1.61 -8.49 -7.02
N VAL A 193 -0.90 -9.16 -6.11
CA VAL A 193 -1.25 -9.24 -4.69
C VAL A 193 -1.39 -7.83 -4.09
N SER A 194 -0.38 -6.98 -4.30
CA SER A 194 -0.38 -5.61 -3.78
C SER A 194 -1.50 -4.75 -4.39
N ARG A 195 -1.83 -4.96 -5.66
CA ARG A 195 -2.88 -4.20 -6.35
C ARG A 195 -4.28 -4.58 -5.87
N VAL A 196 -4.56 -5.89 -5.78
CA VAL A 196 -5.85 -6.37 -5.25
C VAL A 196 -6.00 -5.92 -3.80
N PHE A 197 -4.94 -6.04 -2.99
CA PHE A 197 -4.95 -5.50 -1.63
C PHE A 197 -5.30 -4.01 -1.60
N LYS A 198 -4.67 -3.19 -2.43
CA LYS A 198 -4.96 -1.76 -2.48
C LYS A 198 -6.41 -1.48 -2.87
N ILE A 199 -6.97 -2.19 -3.85
CA ILE A 199 -8.37 -2.08 -4.26
C ILE A 199 -9.31 -2.41 -3.08
N LYS A 200 -9.02 -3.48 -2.33
CA LYS A 200 -9.81 -3.86 -1.16
C LYS A 200 -9.70 -2.85 -0.02
N VAL A 201 -8.52 -2.30 0.22
CA VAL A 201 -8.32 -1.19 1.19
C VAL A 201 -9.11 0.04 0.75
N ASP A 202 -9.10 0.41 -0.53
CA ASP A 202 -9.85 1.55 -1.02
C ASP A 202 -11.36 1.37 -0.91
N ALA A 203 -11.87 0.15 -1.16
CA ALA A 203 -13.26 -0.20 -0.93
C ALA A 203 -13.61 -0.06 0.57
N LEU A 204 -12.81 -0.65 1.47
CA LEU A 204 -13.00 -0.52 2.91
C LEU A 204 -12.98 0.95 3.37
N MET A 205 -12.04 1.76 2.88
CA MET A 205 -11.96 3.17 3.23
C MET A 205 -13.14 3.98 2.69
N ALA A 206 -13.63 3.68 1.48
CA ALA A 206 -14.83 4.32 0.94
C ALA A 206 -16.06 3.98 1.79
N ASP A 207 -16.16 2.73 2.21
CA ASP A 207 -17.23 2.24 3.05
C ASP A 207 -17.22 2.84 4.47
N ILE A 208 -16.03 2.96 5.07
CA ILE A 208 -15.83 3.72 6.32
C ILE A 208 -16.32 5.15 6.10
N LYS A 209 -15.80 5.89 5.11
CA LYS A 209 -16.21 7.28 4.87
C LYS A 209 -17.72 7.46 4.64
N ASN A 210 -18.34 6.51 3.96
CA ASN A 210 -19.77 6.55 3.63
C ASN A 210 -20.67 6.09 4.79
N GLY A 211 -20.10 5.61 5.92
CA GLY A 211 -20.86 5.17 7.09
C GLY A 211 -21.64 3.88 6.89
N THR A 212 -21.25 3.02 5.93
CA THR A 212 -22.04 1.83 5.54
C THR A 212 -21.98 0.67 6.55
N TYR A 213 -20.98 0.66 7.44
CA TYR A 213 -20.68 -0.44 8.37
C TYR A 213 -20.86 -0.12 9.86
N PHE A 214 -20.68 1.13 10.28
CA PHE A 214 -20.76 1.53 11.69
C PHE A 214 -22.14 2.10 12.10
N GLY A 215 -23.21 1.65 11.45
CA GLY A 215 -24.58 1.75 11.98
C GLY A 215 -25.64 2.30 11.02
N MET A 216 -26.68 1.49 10.80
CA MET A 216 -28.07 1.92 10.62
C MET A 216 -28.98 1.04 11.53
N PRO A 217 -29.24 1.37 12.81
CA PRO A 217 -30.25 0.65 13.59
C PRO A 217 -31.66 1.26 13.50
N ALA A 218 -32.53 0.66 12.69
CA ALA A 218 -33.99 0.69 12.87
C ALA A 218 -34.62 2.05 13.24
N ALA A 219 -34.58 3.00 12.29
CA ALA A 219 -35.49 4.15 12.13
C ALA A 219 -34.73 5.29 11.46
N GLY A 220 -34.61 5.29 10.12
CA GLY A 220 -34.47 6.49 9.27
C GLY A 220 -33.49 7.63 9.60
N MET A 221 -32.60 7.53 10.59
CA MET A 221 -31.85 8.67 11.16
C MET A 221 -30.35 8.40 11.34
N PHE A 222 -29.77 7.42 10.63
CA PHE A 222 -28.32 7.20 10.70
C PHE A 222 -27.65 7.98 9.60
N ALA A 223 -27.12 9.09 10.04
CA ALA A 223 -26.74 10.21 9.22
C ALA A 223 -25.57 9.87 8.29
N LYS A 224 -25.64 10.45 7.10
CA LYS A 224 -24.58 10.79 6.14
C LYS A 224 -23.32 11.48 6.73
N ASN A 225 -23.20 11.58 8.07
CA ASN A 225 -22.32 12.49 8.80
C ASN A 225 -21.42 11.79 9.84
N ILE A 226 -21.37 10.44 9.91
CA ILE A 226 -20.62 9.74 10.97
C ILE A 226 -19.10 9.96 10.87
N LEU A 227 -18.55 10.16 9.66
CA LEU A 227 -17.10 10.02 9.40
C LEU A 227 -16.51 11.09 8.47
N LYS A 228 -17.00 12.33 8.53
CA LYS A 228 -16.36 13.40 7.76
C LYS A 228 -15.00 13.74 8.39
N GLU A 229 -13.95 13.15 7.80
CA GLU A 229 -12.56 13.66 7.78
C GLU A 229 -11.67 13.38 9.00
N THR A 230 -11.82 12.26 9.70
CA THR A 230 -10.83 11.91 10.74
C THR A 230 -10.53 10.42 10.80
N TYR A 231 -9.69 9.97 9.86
CA TYR A 231 -9.07 8.65 9.90
C TYR A 231 -7.59 8.78 9.52
N LEU A 232 -6.78 7.86 10.02
CA LEU A 232 -5.38 7.71 9.64
C LEU A 232 -5.14 6.26 9.31
N TYR A 233 -4.33 5.97 8.30
CA TYR A 233 -3.91 4.59 8.09
C TYR A 233 -2.48 4.49 7.58
N THR A 234 -1.83 3.38 7.93
CA THR A 234 -0.51 3.00 7.42
C THR A 234 -0.60 1.63 6.78
N ILE A 235 0.03 1.47 5.61
CA ILE A 235 0.20 0.18 4.95
C ILE A 235 1.61 -0.28 5.21
N GLU A 236 1.74 -1.51 5.69
CA GLU A 236 3.01 -2.11 6.07
C GLU A 236 3.19 -3.45 5.36
N PHE A 237 4.45 -3.76 5.07
CA PHE A 237 4.86 -5.06 4.56
C PHE A 237 5.71 -5.72 5.63
N GLN A 238 5.16 -6.74 6.30
CA GLN A 238 5.94 -7.52 7.27
C GLN A 238 7.03 -8.31 6.53
N LYS A 239 8.21 -8.50 7.17
CA LYS A 239 9.38 -9.19 6.60
C LYS A 239 9.10 -10.61 6.06
N ARG A 240 7.95 -11.20 6.36
CA ARG A 240 7.51 -12.54 5.93
C ARG A 240 6.02 -12.59 5.56
N GLY A 241 5.34 -11.45 5.49
CA GLY A 241 3.89 -11.38 5.46
C GLY A 241 3.35 -10.70 4.21
N LEU A 242 2.09 -10.99 3.93
CA LEU A 242 1.30 -10.23 2.97
C LEU A 242 1.09 -8.80 3.49
N PRO A 243 0.82 -7.82 2.62
CA PRO A 243 0.59 -6.46 3.06
C PRO A 243 -0.59 -6.39 4.02
N HIS A 244 -0.48 -5.55 5.04
CA HIS A 244 -1.56 -5.25 5.97
C HIS A 244 -1.67 -3.74 6.15
N VAL A 245 -2.86 -3.30 6.57
CA VAL A 245 -3.14 -1.90 6.85
C VAL A 245 -3.62 -1.78 8.29
N HIS A 246 -3.10 -0.78 8.99
CA HIS A 246 -3.59 -0.36 10.30
C HIS A 246 -4.33 0.95 10.12
N ILE A 247 -5.58 1.02 10.57
CA ILE A 247 -6.48 2.17 10.39
C ILE A 247 -6.95 2.63 11.77
N LEU A 248 -6.75 3.92 12.05
CA LEU A 248 -7.31 4.63 13.19
C LEU A 248 -8.54 5.41 12.72
N VAL A 249 -9.63 5.32 13.48
CA VAL A 249 -10.89 6.01 13.18
C VAL A 249 -11.38 6.76 14.42
N TRP A 250 -11.81 8.00 14.22
CA TRP A 250 -12.50 8.81 15.23
C TRP A 250 -13.99 8.92 14.86
N LEU A 251 -14.85 8.55 15.79
CA LEU A 251 -16.31 8.60 15.67
C LEU A 251 -16.83 9.96 16.16
N GLN A 252 -17.89 10.48 15.53
CA GLN A 252 -18.49 11.77 15.89
C GLN A 252 -19.76 11.63 16.75
N GLY A 253 -20.01 12.64 17.58
CA GLY A 253 -21.27 12.81 18.32
C GLY A 253 -21.50 11.76 19.40
N LYS A 254 -22.75 11.29 19.54
CA LYS A 254 -23.15 10.29 20.55
C LYS A 254 -22.40 8.95 20.41
N HIS A 255 -21.79 8.70 19.25
CA HIS A 255 -21.01 7.48 18.99
C HIS A 255 -19.61 7.47 19.62
N ARG A 256 -19.15 8.59 20.18
CA ARG A 256 -17.92 8.59 20.98
C ARG A 256 -18.14 7.97 22.37
N SER A 257 -19.39 7.99 22.84
CA SER A 257 -19.83 7.34 24.07
C SER A 257 -20.41 5.97 23.73
N VAL A 258 -19.56 5.08 23.24
CA VAL A 258 -19.93 3.70 22.85
C VAL A 258 -20.31 2.94 24.13
N THR A 259 -21.53 2.44 24.24
CA THR A 259 -21.89 1.51 25.32
C THR A 259 -21.35 0.11 25.00
N PRO A 260 -21.19 -0.78 25.99
CA PRO A 260 -20.84 -2.18 25.70
C PRO A 260 -21.76 -2.84 24.67
N ALA A 261 -23.07 -2.53 24.70
CA ALA A 261 -24.03 -3.02 23.71
C ALA A 261 -23.74 -2.47 22.29
N ASP A 262 -23.31 -1.22 22.16
CA ASP A 262 -22.87 -0.68 20.87
C ASP A 262 -21.58 -1.37 20.38
N ILE A 263 -20.65 -1.71 21.29
CA ILE A 263 -19.44 -2.48 20.95
C ILE A 263 -19.81 -3.85 20.37
N ASP A 264 -20.74 -4.57 21.01
CA ASP A 264 -21.22 -5.88 20.54
C ASP A 264 -21.90 -5.79 19.15
N LEU A 265 -22.46 -4.64 18.79
CA LEU A 265 -22.98 -4.36 17.44
C LEU A 265 -21.89 -4.10 16.40
N PHE A 266 -20.66 -3.77 16.79
CA PHE A 266 -19.55 -3.49 15.86
C PHE A 266 -18.55 -4.64 15.78
N ILE A 267 -18.32 -5.29 16.90
CA ILE A 267 -17.29 -6.30 17.11
C ILE A 267 -17.96 -7.51 17.75
N SER A 268 -17.71 -8.67 17.17
CA SER A 268 -17.95 -9.93 17.85
C SER A 268 -16.66 -10.75 17.78
N ALA A 269 -16.42 -11.52 18.83
CA ALA A 269 -15.34 -12.52 18.91
C ALA A 269 -15.90 -13.95 18.80
N GLU A 270 -17.22 -14.10 18.58
CA GLU A 270 -17.89 -15.39 18.51
C GLU A 270 -17.78 -15.99 17.11
N ILE A 271 -17.60 -17.31 17.01
CA ILE A 271 -17.66 -17.96 15.70
C ILE A 271 -19.12 -17.88 15.19
N PRO A 272 -19.38 -17.36 13.99
CA PRO A 272 -20.75 -17.23 13.46
C PRO A 272 -21.46 -18.58 13.45
N ASP A 273 -22.77 -18.64 13.70
CA ASP A 273 -23.48 -19.91 13.64
C ASP A 273 -23.37 -20.56 12.25
N LYS A 274 -22.99 -21.84 12.20
CA LYS A 274 -22.72 -22.57 10.96
C LYS A 274 -23.95 -22.72 10.07
N ASN A 275 -25.15 -22.77 10.64
CA ASN A 275 -26.40 -23.00 9.90
C ASN A 275 -27.04 -21.69 9.44
N THR A 276 -26.85 -20.61 10.21
CA THR A 276 -27.44 -19.29 9.96
C THR A 276 -26.53 -18.42 9.11
N TYR A 277 -25.22 -18.49 9.32
CA TYR A 277 -24.20 -17.63 8.70
C TYR A 277 -23.08 -18.50 8.11
N THR A 278 -23.46 -19.37 7.18
CA THR A 278 -22.58 -20.40 6.62
C THR A 278 -21.31 -19.82 5.99
N GLU A 279 -21.43 -18.72 5.23
CA GLU A 279 -20.29 -18.11 4.54
C GLU A 279 -19.32 -17.45 5.52
N GLU A 280 -19.85 -16.74 6.52
CA GLU A 280 -19.06 -16.10 7.57
C GLU A 280 -18.41 -17.14 8.48
N TYR A 281 -19.13 -18.21 8.84
CA TYR A 281 -18.57 -19.35 9.58
C TYR A 281 -17.39 -19.95 8.82
N GLN A 282 -17.55 -20.20 7.51
CA GLN A 282 -16.48 -20.74 6.68
C GLN A 282 -15.28 -19.78 6.60
N ALA A 283 -15.53 -18.49 6.44
CA ALA A 283 -14.47 -17.48 6.38
C ALA A 283 -13.71 -17.37 7.71
N VAL A 284 -14.42 -17.25 8.84
CA VAL A 284 -13.83 -17.19 10.17
C VAL A 284 -13.05 -18.46 10.47
N SER A 285 -13.67 -19.63 10.25
CA SER A 285 -13.03 -20.93 10.48
C SER A 285 -11.75 -21.12 9.66
N LYS A 286 -11.74 -20.62 8.42
CA LYS A 286 -10.60 -20.80 7.51
C LYS A 286 -9.48 -19.79 7.73
N PHE A 287 -9.80 -18.55 8.07
CA PHE A 287 -8.84 -17.44 8.03
C PHE A 287 -8.50 -16.84 9.39
N MET A 288 -9.33 -17.08 10.41
CA MET A 288 -9.24 -16.42 11.71
C MET A 288 -8.95 -17.40 12.85
N MET A 289 -9.03 -18.71 12.57
CA MET A 289 -8.63 -19.76 13.49
C MET A 289 -7.18 -20.15 13.21
N HIS A 290 -6.30 -19.96 14.18
CA HIS A 290 -4.93 -20.48 14.13
C HIS A 290 -4.93 -21.92 14.69
N GLY A 291 -4.37 -22.90 13.96
CA GLY A 291 -4.39 -24.32 14.34
C GLY A 291 -3.24 -24.73 15.28
N PRO A 292 -3.18 -26.02 15.70
CA PRO A 292 -4.27 -26.73 16.35
C PRO A 292 -4.46 -26.14 17.76
N CYS A 293 -5.67 -25.67 18.07
CA CYS A 293 -6.04 -25.47 19.46
C CYS A 293 -6.32 -26.86 20.06
N ASP A 294 -5.68 -27.19 21.18
CA ASP A 294 -6.00 -28.41 21.92
C ASP A 294 -7.52 -28.49 22.10
N GLN A 295 -8.06 -29.69 21.91
CA GLN A 295 -9.50 -29.96 21.85
C GLN A 295 -10.24 -29.55 23.15
N GLN A 296 -9.50 -29.23 24.22
CA GLN A 296 -9.97 -28.70 25.49
C GLN A 296 -10.25 -27.18 25.50
N ILE A 297 -9.82 -26.41 24.49
CA ILE A 297 -9.95 -24.93 24.49
C ILE A 297 -11.26 -24.47 23.84
N LEU A 298 -12.02 -25.36 23.18
CA LEU A 298 -13.34 -25.04 22.63
C LEU A 298 -14.38 -24.64 23.71
N GLU A 299 -14.08 -24.87 24.99
CA GLU A 299 -14.94 -24.51 26.12
C GLU A 299 -14.57 -23.16 26.78
N HIS A 300 -13.44 -22.54 26.43
CA HIS A 300 -12.94 -21.34 27.12
C HIS A 300 -12.99 -20.07 26.25
N ARG A 301 -13.88 -19.13 26.62
CA ARG A 301 -14.18 -17.85 25.94
C ARG A 301 -13.09 -16.76 26.04
N VAL A 302 -11.80 -17.09 26.02
CA VAL A 302 -10.76 -16.06 26.21
C VAL A 302 -9.58 -16.26 25.27
N TRP A 303 -9.67 -15.70 24.05
CA TRP A 303 -8.50 -15.20 23.33
C TRP A 303 -8.82 -13.90 22.59
N GLN A 304 -8.07 -12.86 22.95
CA GLN A 304 -8.13 -11.51 22.41
C GLN A 304 -7.24 -11.36 21.17
N LYS A 305 -7.88 -11.15 20.01
CA LYS A 305 -7.52 -10.08 19.06
C LYS A 305 -8.83 -9.66 18.40
N VAL A 306 -9.32 -8.50 18.81
CA VAL A 306 -10.54 -7.89 18.27
C VAL A 306 -10.41 -7.82 16.75
N ILE A 307 -11.20 -8.62 16.04
CA ILE A 307 -11.36 -8.51 14.60
C ILE A 307 -12.85 -8.25 14.37
N ALA A 308 -13.15 -7.07 13.84
CA ALA A 308 -14.51 -6.58 13.62
C ALA A 308 -15.28 -7.51 12.67
N GLN A 309 -16.10 -8.41 13.23
CA GLN A 309 -16.90 -9.36 12.47
C GLN A 309 -18.02 -8.69 11.65
N ASN A 310 -18.55 -7.53 12.08
CA ASN A 310 -19.63 -6.88 11.34
C ASN A 310 -19.18 -6.18 10.05
N ILE A 311 -17.88 -5.96 9.85
CA ILE A 311 -17.33 -5.45 8.57
C ILE A 311 -17.31 -6.54 7.48
N PHE A 312 -17.24 -7.82 7.86
CA PHE A 312 -17.16 -8.93 6.92
C PHE A 312 -18.52 -9.35 6.35
N ARG A 313 -19.62 -9.21 7.11
CA ARG A 313 -21.00 -9.58 6.71
C ARG A 313 -21.44 -9.01 5.35
N LYS A 314 -21.07 -7.78 4.99
CA LYS A 314 -21.49 -7.14 3.72
C LYS A 314 -20.46 -7.19 2.59
N ASN A 315 -19.20 -7.54 2.89
CA ASN A 315 -18.15 -7.65 1.87
C ASN A 315 -18.25 -8.97 1.10
N LEU A 316 -18.65 -10.07 1.76
CA LEU A 316 -18.88 -11.35 1.10
C LEU A 316 -20.07 -11.29 0.13
N SER A 317 -21.18 -10.67 0.54
CA SER A 317 -22.41 -10.57 -0.26
C SER A 317 -22.33 -9.64 -1.48
N ARG A 318 -21.28 -8.80 -1.61
CA ARG A 318 -21.05 -7.91 -2.77
C ARG A 318 -20.01 -8.44 -3.76
N THR A 319 -19.37 -9.56 -3.43
CA THR A 319 -18.35 -10.21 -4.28
C THR A 319 -18.83 -11.50 -4.95
N GLN A 320 -20.12 -11.83 -4.85
CA GLN A 320 -20.76 -12.85 -5.68
C GLN A 320 -21.17 -12.27 -7.02
#